data_AF-A0AAW6Y1D4-F1
#
_entry.id   AF-A0AAW6Y1D4-F1
#
_cell.length_a   1.000
_cell.length_b   1.000
_cell.length_c   1.000
_cell.angle_alpha   90.00
_cell.angle_beta   90.00
_cell.angle_gamma   90.00
#
_symmetry.space_group_name_H-M   'P 1'
#
loop_
_entity.id
_entity.type
_entity.pdbx_description
1 polymer ?
#
loop_
_entity_poly.entity_id
_entity_poly.type
_entity_poly.pdbx_seq_one_letter_code
_entity_poly.pdbx_strand_id
1 'polypeptide(L)'
;LESVKNRTIIRGEDVSGTIEGRVLWKAKSFSIRGGDKMANIGSNGTGKTTFIKKIVHGNPGISLSPSVKIGYFSQKIDTLELDKSILENVQSSSQQNETLIRTILARMHFFRDDVYKPISVLSGGER
;
A
#
# COMPACT_ATOMS: atom_id res chain seq x y z
N LEU A 1 -8.97 -9.05 14.09
CA LEU A 1 -7.50 -8.82 14.13
C LEU A 1 -6.76 -9.95 14.87
N GLU A 2 -7.29 -10.51 15.97
CA GLU A 2 -6.62 -11.62 16.70
C GLU A 2 -6.43 -12.91 15.91
N SER A 3 -7.36 -13.25 15.01
CA SER A 3 -7.37 -14.50 14.23
C SER A 3 -6.09 -14.79 13.41
N VAL A 4 -5.29 -13.76 13.13
CA VAL A 4 -4.11 -13.84 12.26
C VAL A 4 -2.80 -13.58 13.01
N LYS A 5 -2.88 -13.16 14.28
CA LYS A 5 -1.71 -12.76 15.07
C LYS A 5 -0.76 -13.94 15.26
N ASN A 6 0.53 -13.72 15.04
CA ASN A 6 1.61 -14.72 15.15
C ASN A 6 1.53 -15.92 14.17
N ARG A 7 0.60 -15.91 13.20
CA ARG A 7 0.55 -16.87 12.09
C ARG A 7 1.30 -16.31 10.90
N THR A 8 2.01 -17.15 10.15
CA THR A 8 2.60 -16.77 8.87
C THR A 8 1.49 -16.42 7.87
N ILE A 9 1.52 -15.20 7.36
CA ILE A 9 0.52 -14.67 6.41
C ILE A 9 1.07 -14.52 5.00
N ILE A 10 2.38 -14.33 4.88
CA ILE A 10 3.10 -14.21 3.62
C ILE A 10 4.35 -15.08 3.75
N ARG A 11 4.57 -15.94 2.76
CA ARG A 11 5.79 -16.73 2.64
C ARG A 11 6.36 -16.51 1.25
N GLY A 12 7.67 -16.34 1.16
CA GLY A 12 8.41 -16.35 -0.09
C GLY A 12 9.39 -17.50 -0.12
N GLU A 13 9.46 -18.23 -1.24
CA GLU A 13 10.43 -19.29 -1.50
C GLU A 13 11.01 -19.14 -2.91
N ASP A 14 12.34 -19.19 -2.99
CA ASP A 14 13.13 -19.04 -4.21
C ASP A 14 12.68 -17.86 -5.10
N VAL A 15 12.44 -16.72 -4.46
CA VAL A 15 11.93 -15.51 -5.11
C VAL A 15 13.10 -14.65 -5.57
N SER A 16 13.02 -14.14 -6.79
CA SER A 16 13.97 -13.14 -7.30
C SER A 16 13.25 -11.93 -7.90
N GLY A 17 13.89 -10.77 -7.83
CA GLY A 17 13.46 -9.56 -8.53
C GLY A 17 14.35 -9.31 -9.72
N THR A 18 13.78 -9.28 -10.92
CA THR A 18 14.49 -9.00 -12.18
C THR A 18 13.79 -7.87 -12.90
N ILE A 19 14.54 -6.91 -13.42
CA ILE A 19 14.07 -5.86 -14.32
C ILE A 19 15.01 -5.83 -15.51
N GLU A 20 14.46 -5.88 -16.73
CA GLU A 20 15.23 -5.79 -17.99
C GLU A 20 16.45 -6.74 -18.03
N GLY A 21 16.25 -7.98 -17.56
CA GLY A 21 17.30 -9.01 -17.52
C GLY A 21 18.31 -8.86 -16.36
N ARG A 22 18.35 -7.73 -15.66
CA ARG A 22 19.19 -7.55 -14.48
C ARG A 22 18.52 -8.11 -13.23
N VAL A 23 19.17 -9.05 -12.56
CA VAL A 23 18.76 -9.51 -11.22
C VAL A 23 19.09 -8.44 -10.19
N LEU A 24 18.08 -7.95 -9.50
CA LEU A 24 18.19 -6.95 -8.43
C LEU A 24 18.41 -7.60 -7.07
N TRP A 25 17.74 -8.73 -6.82
CA TRP A 25 17.83 -9.48 -5.57
C TRP A 25 17.36 -10.93 -5.76
N LYS A 26 17.82 -11.81 -4.86
CA LYS A 26 17.37 -13.20 -4.73
C LYS A 26 17.14 -13.49 -3.24
N ALA A 27 16.04 -14.16 -2.93
CA ALA A 27 15.68 -14.57 -1.59
C ALA A 27 15.35 -16.06 -1.59
N LYS A 28 16.13 -16.85 -0.87
CA LYS A 28 15.91 -18.30 -0.75
C LYS A 28 14.61 -18.59 -0.02
N SER A 29 14.40 -17.96 1.13
CA SER A 29 13.13 -18.02 1.84
C SER A 29 12.93 -16.82 2.76
N PHE A 30 11.68 -16.42 2.97
CA PHE A 30 11.28 -15.47 3.99
C PHE A 30 9.82 -15.70 4.43
N SER A 31 9.47 -15.18 5.60
CA SER A 31 8.09 -15.23 6.10
C SER A 31 7.73 -13.96 6.87
N ILE A 32 6.49 -13.50 6.72
CA ILE A 32 5.90 -12.38 7.46
C ILE A 32 4.73 -12.93 8.27
N ARG A 33 4.67 -12.60 9.55
CA ARG A 33 3.59 -13.00 10.45
C ARG A 33 2.61 -11.87 10.68
N GLY A 34 1.38 -12.24 11.02
CA GLY A 34 0.36 -11.27 11.42
C GLY A 34 0.79 -10.50 12.67
N GLY A 35 0.85 -9.18 12.57
CA GLY A 35 1.28 -8.27 13.64
C GLY A 35 2.72 -7.78 13.50
N ASP A 36 3.51 -8.31 12.56
CA ASP A 36 4.88 -7.86 12.34
C ASP A 36 4.92 -6.41 11.80
N LYS A 37 5.92 -5.66 12.27
CA LYS A 37 6.32 -4.37 11.69
C LYS A 37 7.67 -4.57 11.03
N MET A 38 7.72 -4.45 9.70
CA MET A 38 8.93 -4.70 8.92
C MET A 38 9.34 -3.47 8.11
N ALA A 39 10.64 -3.25 8.02
CA ALA A 39 11.24 -2.24 7.16
C ALA A 39 12.06 -2.92 6.06
N ASN A 40 11.78 -2.57 4.79
CA ASN A 40 12.61 -2.97 3.66
C ASN A 40 13.64 -1.87 3.38
N ILE A 41 14.90 -2.09 3.77
CA ILE A 41 15.97 -1.11 3.70
C ILE A 41 16.97 -1.44 2.60
N GLY A 42 17.60 -0.39 2.05
CA GLY A 42 18.60 -0.51 1.00
C GLY A 42 18.68 0.75 0.16
N SER A 43 19.73 0.90 -0.63
CA SER A 43 19.94 2.06 -1.50
C SER A 43 18.86 2.16 -2.60
N ASN A 44 18.76 3.31 -3.26
CA ASN A 44 17.86 3.46 -4.40
C ASN A 44 18.30 2.55 -5.56
N GLY A 45 17.33 2.00 -6.29
CA GLY A 45 17.60 1.06 -7.39
C GLY A 45 17.84 -0.40 -6.98
N THR A 46 17.87 -0.74 -5.68
CA THR A 46 18.05 -2.14 -5.23
C THR A 46 16.81 -3.03 -5.41
N GLY A 47 15.71 -2.49 -5.95
CA GLY A 47 14.50 -3.28 -6.22
C GLY A 47 13.50 -3.39 -5.05
N LYS A 48 13.54 -2.45 -4.08
CA LYS A 48 12.58 -2.41 -2.95
C LYS A 48 11.12 -2.37 -3.40
N THR A 49 10.80 -1.47 -4.33
CA THR A 49 9.45 -1.38 -4.91
C THR A 49 9.08 -2.66 -5.66
N THR A 50 10.03 -3.27 -6.36
CA THR A 50 9.84 -4.56 -7.05
C THR A 50 9.52 -5.68 -6.05
N PHE A 51 10.20 -5.71 -4.91
CA PHE A 51 9.94 -6.66 -3.83
C PHE A 51 8.52 -6.52 -3.27
N ILE A 52 8.12 -5.29 -2.92
CA ILE A 52 6.77 -5.02 -2.41
C ILE A 52 5.71 -5.40 -3.45
N LYS A 53 5.89 -5.00 -4.71
CA LYS A 53 4.95 -5.34 -5.79
C LYS A 53 4.84 -6.85 -6.00
N LYS A 54 5.93 -7.61 -5.91
CA LYS A 54 5.87 -9.08 -6.02
C LYS A 54 5.01 -9.71 -4.92
N ILE A 55 5.11 -9.20 -3.70
CA ILE A 55 4.27 -9.65 -2.58
C ILE A 55 2.81 -9.29 -2.82
N VAL A 56 2.53 -8.03 -3.16
CA VAL A 56 1.15 -7.51 -3.36
C VAL A 56 0.40 -8.29 -4.43
N HIS A 57 1.07 -8.65 -5.52
CA HIS A 57 0.45 -9.39 -6.64
C HIS A 57 0.50 -10.92 -6.48
N GLY A 58 1.11 -11.44 -5.41
CA GLY A 58 1.25 -12.89 -5.22
C GLY A 58 2.00 -13.59 -6.35
N ASN A 59 3.09 -12.97 -6.84
CA ASN A 59 3.88 -13.50 -7.95
C ASN A 59 4.48 -14.88 -7.62
N PRO A 60 4.95 -15.66 -8.63
CA PRO A 60 5.57 -16.97 -8.41
C PRO A 60 6.61 -16.96 -7.27
N GLY A 61 6.52 -17.97 -6.41
CA GLY A 61 7.31 -18.09 -5.19
C GLY A 61 6.73 -17.36 -3.98
N ILE A 62 5.66 -16.56 -4.13
CA ILE A 62 4.94 -15.92 -3.02
C ILE A 62 3.67 -16.69 -2.71
N SER A 63 3.49 -17.07 -1.45
CA SER A 63 2.25 -17.64 -0.91
C SER A 63 1.62 -16.66 0.08
N LEU A 64 0.35 -16.33 -0.16
CA LEU A 64 -0.46 -15.49 0.71
C LEU A 64 -1.51 -16.36 1.41
N SER A 65 -1.72 -16.15 2.71
CA SER A 65 -2.79 -16.83 3.42
C SER A 65 -4.17 -16.39 2.86
N PRO A 66 -5.13 -17.31 2.62
CA PRO A 66 -6.41 -16.97 1.99
C PRO A 66 -7.24 -15.91 2.72
N SER A 67 -7.03 -15.73 4.03
CA SER A 67 -7.75 -14.75 4.84
C SER A 67 -7.13 -13.34 4.79
N VAL A 68 -5.99 -13.17 4.11
CA VAL A 68 -5.27 -11.90 4.04
C VAL A 68 -5.91 -10.99 2.98
N LYS A 69 -6.15 -9.74 3.38
CA LYS A 69 -6.44 -8.64 2.46
C LYS A 69 -5.25 -7.69 2.46
N ILE A 70 -4.70 -7.39 1.28
CA ILE A 70 -3.54 -6.51 1.14
C ILE A 70 -4.01 -5.11 0.75
N GLY A 71 -3.59 -4.11 1.53
CA GLY A 71 -3.61 -2.71 1.11
C GLY A 71 -2.22 -2.30 0.63
N TYR A 72 -2.12 -1.64 -0.53
CA TYR A 72 -0.87 -1.18 -1.11
C TYR A 72 -0.91 0.33 -1.33
N PHE A 73 0.01 1.06 -0.68
CA PHE A 73 0.22 2.48 -0.90
C PHE A 73 1.42 2.67 -1.84
N SER A 74 1.17 3.21 -3.03
CA SER A 74 2.19 3.45 -4.05
C SER A 74 2.99 4.72 -3.76
N GLN A 75 4.23 4.79 -4.24
CA GLN A 75 5.03 6.03 -4.20
C GLN A 75 4.56 7.07 -5.23
N LYS A 76 3.76 6.66 -6.21
CA LYS A 76 3.19 7.58 -7.19
C LYS A 76 1.81 8.03 -6.71
N ILE A 77 1.57 9.34 -6.78
CA ILE A 77 0.28 10.00 -6.52
C ILE A 77 -0.49 10.12 -7.84
N ASP A 78 -0.43 9.08 -8.67
CA ASP A 78 -1.08 9.05 -9.99
C ASP A 78 -2.57 8.65 -9.90
N THR A 79 -3.06 8.33 -8.71
CA THR A 79 -4.44 7.88 -8.48
C THR A 79 -5.41 8.98 -8.11
N LEU A 80 -4.94 10.21 -7.85
CA LEU A 80 -5.79 11.33 -7.47
C LEU A 80 -6.15 12.21 -8.67
N GLU A 81 -7.44 12.50 -8.82
CA GLU A 81 -7.97 13.44 -9.81
C GLU A 81 -7.87 14.86 -9.27
N LEU A 82 -7.09 15.71 -9.95
CA LEU A 82 -6.66 17.02 -9.46
C LEU A 82 -7.78 18.07 -9.37
N ASP A 83 -8.79 17.91 -10.22
CA ASP A 83 -9.97 18.77 -10.33
C ASP A 83 -11.09 18.37 -9.36
N LYS A 84 -11.10 17.12 -8.92
CA LYS A 84 -12.04 16.63 -7.89
C LYS A 84 -11.61 17.03 -6.49
N SER A 85 -12.59 17.18 -5.61
CA SER A 85 -12.36 17.41 -4.19
C SER A 85 -11.71 16.21 -3.50
N ILE A 86 -11.14 16.43 -2.30
CA ILE A 86 -10.63 15.36 -1.43
C ILE A 86 -11.72 14.30 -1.20
N LEU A 87 -12.94 14.74 -0.88
CA LEU A 87 -14.05 13.87 -0.60
C LEU A 87 -14.43 13.01 -1.82
N GLU A 88 -14.57 13.63 -2.99
CA GLU A 88 -14.93 12.92 -4.23
C GLU A 88 -13.87 11.88 -4.61
N ASN A 89 -12.59 12.21 -4.46
CA ASN A 89 -11.50 11.27 -4.70
C ASN A 89 -11.62 10.03 -3.82
N VAL A 90 -11.84 10.21 -2.51
CA VAL A 90 -11.98 9.08 -1.58
C VAL A 90 -13.29 8.31 -1.81
N GLN A 91 -14.40 9.02 -2.06
CA GLN A 91 -15.71 8.39 -2.31
C GLN A 91 -15.70 7.55 -3.60
N SER A 92 -15.01 7.99 -4.65
CA SER A 92 -15.00 7.32 -5.95
C SER A 92 -14.51 5.86 -5.91
N SER A 93 -13.66 5.53 -4.93
CA SER A 93 -13.05 4.20 -4.77
C SER A 93 -13.42 3.49 -3.46
N SER A 94 -14.22 4.14 -2.60
CA SER A 94 -14.59 3.63 -1.28
C SER A 94 -15.99 3.04 -1.27
N GLN A 95 -16.15 1.90 -0.59
CA GLN A 95 -17.46 1.31 -0.30
C GLN A 95 -18.11 1.87 0.98
N GLN A 96 -17.43 2.81 1.65
CA GLN A 96 -17.88 3.36 2.93
C GLN A 96 -18.79 4.58 2.70
N ASN A 97 -19.69 4.82 3.66
CA ASN A 97 -20.51 6.03 3.63
C ASN A 97 -19.67 7.30 3.88
N GLU A 98 -20.23 8.43 3.49
CA GLU A 98 -19.59 9.74 3.63
C GLU A 98 -19.21 10.08 5.08
N THR A 99 -20.07 9.74 6.06
CA THR A 99 -19.81 10.01 7.48
C THR A 99 -18.51 9.37 7.95
N LEU A 100 -18.28 8.10 7.60
CA LEU A 100 -17.04 7.40 7.96
C LEU A 100 -15.84 7.98 7.20
N ILE A 101 -16.00 8.30 5.91
CA ILE A 101 -14.95 8.92 5.11
C ILE A 101 -14.51 10.25 5.73
N ARG A 102 -15.45 11.14 6.05
CA ARG A 102 -15.17 12.43 6.72
C ARG A 102 -14.52 12.23 8.09
N THR A 103 -14.92 11.20 8.84
CA THR A 103 -14.30 10.87 10.13
C THR A 103 -12.82 10.50 9.98
N ILE A 104 -12.48 9.73 8.93
CA ILE A 104 -11.09 9.36 8.64
C ILE A 104 -10.31 10.58 8.14
N LEU A 105 -10.88 11.37 7.24
CA LEU A 105 -10.26 12.60 6.73
C LEU A 105 -9.96 13.62 7.84
N ALA A 106 -10.86 13.76 8.81
CA ALA A 106 -10.63 14.60 9.99
C ALA A 106 -9.45 14.11 10.85
N ARG A 107 -9.20 12.79 10.93
CA ARG A 107 -8.01 12.23 11.60
C ARG A 107 -6.72 12.50 10.82
N MET A 108 -6.84 12.82 9.54
CA MET A 108 -5.74 13.29 8.69
C MET A 108 -5.67 14.83 8.63
N HIS A 109 -6.37 15.52 9.54
CA HIS A 109 -6.43 16.98 9.65
C HIS A 109 -7.17 17.73 8.54
N PHE A 110 -7.99 17.06 7.73
CA PHE A 110 -8.94 17.72 6.84
C PHE A 110 -10.28 17.92 7.55
N PHE A 111 -10.57 19.13 8.01
CA PHE A 111 -11.77 19.44 8.80
C PHE A 111 -12.79 20.27 8.02
N ARG A 112 -14.07 20.15 8.38
CA ARG A 112 -15.16 21.00 7.87
C ARG A 112 -15.13 21.08 6.34
N ASP A 113 -14.84 22.25 5.80
CA ASP A 113 -14.89 22.53 4.36
C ASP A 113 -13.61 22.11 3.63
N ASP A 114 -12.55 21.71 4.34
CA ASP A 114 -11.31 21.23 3.74
C ASP A 114 -11.55 20.06 2.79
N VAL A 115 -12.50 19.19 3.11
CA VAL A 115 -12.80 17.99 2.31
C VAL A 115 -13.37 18.33 0.93
N TYR A 116 -13.86 19.54 0.72
CA TYR A 116 -14.37 20.03 -0.57
C TYR A 116 -13.29 20.72 -1.41
N LYS A 117 -12.09 20.93 -0.87
CA LYS A 117 -10.97 21.51 -1.63
C LYS A 117 -10.57 20.56 -2.77
N PRO A 118 -10.33 21.07 -3.98
CA PRO A 118 -9.80 20.25 -5.06
C PRO A 118 -8.37 19.75 -4.72
N ILE A 119 -8.00 18.55 -5.16
CA ILE A 119 -6.65 18.00 -4.88
C ILE A 119 -5.53 18.90 -5.41
N SER A 120 -5.77 19.64 -6.50
CA SER A 120 -4.81 20.58 -7.10
C SER A 120 -4.26 21.63 -6.13
N VAL A 121 -5.01 22.05 -5.11
CA VAL A 121 -4.56 23.07 -4.14
C VAL A 121 -3.77 22.49 -2.96
N LEU A 122 -3.73 21.16 -2.83
CA LEU A 122 -2.98 20.49 -1.76
C LEU A 122 -1.49 20.45 -2.08
N SER A 123 -0.67 20.63 -1.04
CA SER A 123 0.77 20.38 -1.08
C SER A 123 1.07 18.89 -1.31
N GLY A 124 2.28 18.58 -1.76
CA GLY A 124 2.68 17.18 -1.99
C GLY A 124 2.70 16.30 -0.74
N GLY A 125 2.71 16.87 0.47
CA GLY A 125 2.60 16.12 1.72
C GLY A 125 1.16 15.92 2.19
N GLU A 126 0.22 16.70 1.68
CA GLU A 126 -1.22 16.56 1.94
C GLU A 126 -1.89 15.62 0.94
N ARG A 127 -1.34 15.50 -0.27
CA ARG A 127 -1.76 14.51 -1.28
C ARG A 127 -1.28 13.11 -0.93
#